data_AF-A0A316FHY6-F1
#
_entry.id   AF-A0A316FHY6-F1
#
_cell.length_a   1.000
_cell.length_b   1.000
_cell.length_c   1.000
_cell.angle_alpha   90.00
_cell.angle_beta   90.00
_cell.angle_gamma   90.00
#
_symmetry.space_group_name_H-M   'P 1'
#
loop_
_entity.id
_entity.type
_entity.pdbx_description
1 polymer ?
#
loop_
_entity_poly.entity_id
_entity_poly.type
_entity_poly.pdbx_seq_one_letter_code
_entity_poly.pdbx_strand_id
1 'polypeptide(L)'
;MTTATARRRTVRQFVPPQHGAWAMLLLPYLAGLLVSGFAWPAAPLLGAWVGGYLLSYYLLQAIKTGRFTRFRPQILLYAPITVALAVPVVVTRPAVLWFAPAYAVLLAVNAWFAWRRRERALLNDLASVVQGCLMVPVVAVVAEVTPRWQPFAVVLLYFTGTVLFVKTMIRERGSVAYRRASIGYHLAALAAATLIGAFAAVVSGALLARAWLLPGRPMTPKQVGLVEIGASVLVLAAAALAH
;
A
#
# COMPACT_ATOMS: atom_id res chain seq x y z
N MET A 1 5.36 25.87 -28.16
CA MET A 1 5.59 24.43 -27.86
C MET A 1 6.60 24.15 -26.73
N THR A 2 7.31 25.15 -26.19
CA THR A 2 8.36 25.00 -25.15
C THR A 2 7.86 25.01 -23.69
N THR A 3 6.71 25.63 -23.42
CA THR A 3 6.12 25.72 -22.08
C THR A 3 5.46 24.41 -21.62
N ALA A 4 4.83 23.67 -22.54
CA ALA A 4 4.19 22.39 -22.23
C ALA A 4 5.20 21.28 -21.91
N THR A 5 6.35 21.26 -22.58
CA THR A 5 7.45 20.31 -22.30
C THR A 5 8.16 20.63 -20.99
N ALA A 6 8.40 21.90 -20.68
CA ALA A 6 8.93 22.32 -19.38
C ALA A 6 7.98 21.99 -18.22
N ARG A 7 6.68 22.28 -18.37
CA ARG A 7 5.63 21.93 -17.39
C ARG A 7 5.49 20.42 -17.20
N ARG A 8 5.60 19.62 -18.26
CA ARG A 8 5.63 18.15 -18.15
C ARG A 8 6.88 17.65 -17.42
N ARG A 9 8.03 18.31 -17.58
CA ARG A 9 9.28 17.95 -16.90
C ARG A 9 9.22 18.28 -15.41
N THR A 10 8.64 19.41 -15.03
CA THR A 10 8.41 19.76 -13.63
C THR A 10 7.36 18.86 -12.99
N VAL A 11 6.22 18.58 -13.61
CA VAL A 11 5.21 17.66 -13.03
C VAL A 11 5.80 16.26 -12.76
N ARG A 12 6.65 15.72 -13.65
CA ARG A 12 7.36 14.46 -13.43
C ARG A 12 8.38 14.50 -12.28
N GLN A 13 8.83 15.68 -11.87
CA GLN A 13 9.75 15.84 -10.76
C GLN A 13 9.04 15.77 -9.40
N PHE A 14 7.75 16.10 -9.36
CA PHE A 14 6.92 16.15 -8.14
C PHE A 14 5.95 14.95 -7.99
N VAL A 15 5.76 14.14 -9.04
CA VAL A 15 4.93 12.92 -8.98
C VAL A 15 5.80 11.67 -9.16
N PRO A 16 5.79 10.71 -8.21
CA PRO A 16 6.49 9.44 -8.37
C PRO A 16 5.97 8.66 -9.59
N PRO A 17 6.84 7.98 -10.36
CA PRO A 17 6.42 7.19 -11.52
C PRO A 17 5.71 5.86 -11.17
N GLN A 18 5.29 5.67 -9.91
CA GLN A 18 4.82 4.40 -9.35
C GLN A 18 3.29 4.27 -9.42
N HIS A 19 2.77 4.03 -10.62
CA HIS A 19 1.32 3.92 -10.84
C HIS A 19 0.65 2.84 -9.98
N GLY A 20 1.35 1.73 -9.70
CA GLY A 20 0.84 0.65 -8.84
C GLY A 20 0.82 0.97 -7.34
N ALA A 21 1.61 1.94 -6.88
CA ALA A 21 1.65 2.32 -5.46
C ALA A 21 0.35 3.04 -5.01
N TRP A 22 -0.35 3.69 -5.94
CA TRP A 22 -1.62 4.37 -5.65
C TRP A 22 -2.72 3.40 -5.23
N ALA A 23 -2.78 2.21 -5.83
CA ALA A 23 -3.74 1.18 -5.41
C ALA A 23 -3.42 0.69 -3.99
N MET A 24 -2.12 0.47 -3.69
CA MET A 24 -1.64 0.12 -2.34
C MET A 24 -1.93 1.21 -1.29
N LEU A 25 -1.97 2.47 -1.72
CA LEU A 25 -2.25 3.60 -0.85
C LEU A 25 -3.75 3.75 -0.56
N LEU A 26 -4.58 3.69 -1.61
CA LEU A 26 -6.01 3.98 -1.54
C LEU A 26 -6.83 2.81 -1.02
N LEU A 27 -6.50 1.57 -1.40
CA LEU A 27 -7.33 0.42 -1.05
C LEU A 27 -7.44 0.21 0.47
N PRO A 28 -6.35 0.21 1.27
CA PRO A 28 -6.48 0.06 2.73
C PRO A 28 -7.32 1.17 3.36
N TYR A 29 -7.16 2.41 2.88
CA TYR A 29 -7.95 3.55 3.35
C TYR A 29 -9.45 3.38 3.01
N LEU A 30 -9.77 2.98 1.78
CA LEU A 30 -11.13 2.70 1.35
C LEU A 30 -11.75 1.51 2.10
N ALA A 31 -10.97 0.45 2.34
CA ALA A 31 -11.42 -0.68 3.15
C ALA A 31 -11.80 -0.22 4.57
N GLY A 32 -10.95 0.60 5.20
CA GLY A 32 -11.24 1.20 6.51
C GLY A 32 -12.52 2.03 6.51
N LEU A 33 -12.74 2.87 5.48
CA LEU A 33 -13.94 3.68 5.33
C LEU A 33 -15.20 2.84 5.15
N LEU A 34 -15.15 1.80 4.31
CA LEU A 34 -16.30 0.93 4.06
C LEU A 34 -16.71 0.15 5.32
N VAL A 35 -15.73 -0.26 6.13
CA VAL A 35 -15.96 -1.03 7.36
C VAL A 35 -16.43 -0.15 8.52
N SER A 36 -15.90 1.07 8.62
CA SER A 36 -16.04 1.92 9.81
C SER A 36 -16.99 3.09 9.61
N GLY A 37 -17.41 3.35 8.38
CA GLY A 37 -18.15 4.55 8.00
C GLY A 37 -17.25 5.76 7.79
N PHE A 38 -17.84 6.82 7.23
CA PHE A 38 -17.15 8.08 7.04
C PHE A 38 -17.32 8.99 8.25
N ALA A 39 -16.21 9.51 8.76
CA ALA A 39 -16.16 10.62 9.69
C ALA A 39 -15.37 11.76 9.06
N TRP A 40 -15.70 13.01 9.41
CA TRP A 40 -15.07 14.18 8.78
C TRP A 40 -13.52 14.19 8.85
N PRO A 41 -12.83 13.71 9.92
CA PRO A 41 -11.36 13.74 9.94
C PRO A 41 -10.74 12.72 8.98
N ALA A 42 -11.54 11.82 8.39
CA ALA A 42 -11.05 10.93 7.34
C ALA A 42 -10.60 11.70 6.09
N ALA A 43 -11.27 12.80 5.73
CA ALA A 43 -10.88 13.62 4.58
C ALA A 43 -9.47 14.25 4.72
N PRO A 44 -9.15 14.99 5.80
CA PRO A 44 -7.79 15.46 6.02
C PRO A 44 -6.82 14.29 6.26
N LEU A 45 -7.24 13.16 6.85
CA LEU A 45 -6.40 11.96 6.95
C LEU A 45 -5.98 11.44 5.57
N LEU A 46 -6.87 11.35 4.59
CA LEU A 46 -6.52 10.94 3.22
C LEU A 46 -5.47 11.89 2.62
N GLY A 47 -5.67 13.19 2.80
CA GLY A 47 -4.73 14.20 2.33
C GLY A 47 -3.36 14.09 3.01
N ALA A 48 -3.34 13.89 4.33
CA ALA A 48 -2.11 13.63 5.10
C ALA A 48 -1.44 12.31 4.68
N TRP A 49 -2.23 11.29 4.36
CA TRP A 49 -1.73 9.99 3.92
C TRP A 49 -1.06 10.07 2.55
N VAL A 50 -1.69 10.75 1.59
CA VAL A 50 -1.11 11.03 0.27
C VAL A 50 0.12 11.94 0.38
N GLY A 51 0.03 13.01 1.16
CA GLY A 51 1.16 13.90 1.43
C GLY A 51 2.33 13.17 2.08
N GLY A 52 2.04 12.34 3.08
CA GLY A 52 3.01 11.52 3.79
C GLY A 52 3.68 10.48 2.91
N TYR A 53 2.94 9.84 2.00
CA TYR A 53 3.51 8.98 0.97
C TYR A 53 4.50 9.74 0.08
N LEU A 54 4.09 10.89 -0.47
CA LEU A 54 4.96 11.71 -1.33
C LEU A 54 6.21 12.19 -0.58
N LEU A 55 6.04 12.68 0.65
CA LEU A 55 7.13 13.08 1.54
C LEU A 55 8.10 11.92 1.79
N SER A 56 7.57 10.75 2.19
CA SER A 56 8.38 9.56 2.45
C SER A 56 9.17 9.12 1.21
N TYR A 57 8.56 9.16 0.03
CA TYR A 57 9.23 8.82 -1.23
C TYR A 57 10.45 9.72 -1.52
N TYR A 58 10.32 11.03 -1.33
CA TYR A 58 11.44 11.95 -1.53
C TYR A 58 12.49 11.86 -0.43
N LEU A 59 12.09 11.64 0.82
CA LEU A 59 13.02 11.39 1.92
C LEU A 59 13.84 10.12 1.70
N LEU A 60 13.19 9.01 1.33
CA LEU A 60 13.88 7.75 1.06
C LEU A 60 14.85 7.87 -0.12
N GLN A 61 14.49 8.61 -1.18
CA GLN A 61 15.42 8.92 -2.28
C GLN A 61 16.60 9.81 -1.84
N ALA A 62 16.36 10.79 -0.98
CA ALA A 62 17.42 11.62 -0.41
C ALA A 62 18.40 10.77 0.41
N ILE A 63 17.88 9.91 1.28
CA ILE A 63 18.65 8.96 2.10
C ILE A 63 19.46 8.02 1.19
N LYS A 64 18.83 7.41 0.18
CA LYS A 64 19.48 6.50 -0.77
C LYS A 64 20.66 7.15 -1.50
N THR A 65 20.47 8.40 -1.92
CA THR A 65 21.45 9.10 -2.76
C THR A 65 22.46 9.93 -1.97
N GLY A 66 22.23 10.15 -0.68
CA GLY A 66 22.99 11.10 0.15
C GLY A 66 22.80 12.56 -0.25
N ARG A 67 21.90 12.87 -1.20
CA ARG A 67 21.76 14.21 -1.81
C ARG A 67 20.50 14.92 -1.35
N PHE A 68 20.45 15.29 -0.08
CA PHE A 68 19.30 16.00 0.51
C PHE A 68 19.01 17.34 -0.16
N THR A 69 20.05 18.06 -0.61
CA THR A 69 19.89 19.35 -1.32
C THR A 69 19.05 19.23 -2.60
N ARG A 70 19.15 18.10 -3.31
CA ARG A 70 18.40 17.86 -4.56
C ARG A 70 16.90 17.66 -4.33
N PHE A 71 16.52 17.09 -3.19
CA PHE A 71 15.13 16.76 -2.85
C PHE A 71 14.50 17.76 -1.87
N ARG A 72 15.27 18.74 -1.40
CA ARG A 72 14.86 19.78 -0.47
C ARG A 72 13.58 20.52 -0.94
N PRO A 73 13.42 20.92 -2.21
CA PRO A 73 12.18 21.59 -2.65
C PRO A 73 10.93 20.72 -2.45
N GLN A 74 11.00 19.43 -2.75
CA GLN A 74 9.87 18.50 -2.59
C GLN A 74 9.57 18.25 -1.12
N ILE A 75 10.61 18.09 -0.28
CA ILE A 75 10.43 17.93 1.17
C ILE A 75 9.79 19.18 1.77
N LEU A 76 10.28 20.38 1.43
CA LEU A 76 9.73 21.65 1.90
C LEU A 76 8.31 21.93 1.40
N LEU A 77 7.89 21.30 0.30
CA LEU A 77 6.51 21.37 -0.18
C LEU A 77 5.60 20.38 0.57
N TYR A 78 5.97 19.10 0.59
CA TYR A 78 5.08 18.05 1.11
C TYR A 78 5.06 17.96 2.63
N ALA A 79 6.13 18.34 3.33
CA ALA A 79 6.17 18.34 4.79
C ALA A 79 5.10 19.26 5.42
N PRO A 80 5.02 20.57 5.09
CA PRO A 80 4.01 21.44 5.68
C PRO A 80 2.59 21.03 5.28
N ILE A 81 2.37 20.56 4.04
CA ILE A 81 1.05 20.05 3.61
C ILE A 81 0.64 18.85 4.47
N THR A 82 1.54 17.89 4.66
CA THR A 82 1.28 16.70 5.46
C THR A 82 0.98 17.07 6.91
N VAL A 83 1.77 17.97 7.50
CA VAL A 83 1.56 18.43 8.88
C VAL A 83 0.25 19.18 9.02
N ALA A 84 -0.05 20.13 8.12
CA ALA A 84 -1.29 20.91 8.15
C ALA A 84 -2.55 20.04 8.05
N LEU A 85 -2.47 18.92 7.33
CA LEU A 85 -3.58 17.97 7.20
C LEU A 85 -3.61 16.95 8.35
N ALA A 86 -2.46 16.56 8.90
CA ALA A 86 -2.39 15.62 10.02
C ALA A 86 -2.80 16.27 11.36
N VAL A 87 -2.48 17.56 11.57
CA VAL A 87 -2.77 18.27 12.82
C VAL A 87 -4.27 18.23 13.19
N PRO A 88 -5.21 18.57 12.30
CA PRO A 88 -6.64 18.46 12.60
C PRO A 88 -7.07 17.04 13.00
N VAL A 89 -6.50 16.01 12.35
CA VAL A 89 -6.79 14.61 12.69
C VAL A 89 -6.30 14.26 14.08
N VAL A 90 -5.07 14.64 14.43
CA VAL A 90 -4.47 14.35 15.74
C VAL A 90 -5.16 15.12 16.85
N VAL A 91 -5.51 16.39 16.62
CA VAL A 91 -6.21 17.23 17.61
C VAL A 91 -7.59 16.67 17.91
N THR A 92 -8.30 16.18 16.90
CA THR A 92 -9.67 15.70 17.06
C THR A 92 -9.75 14.25 17.47
N ARG A 93 -8.76 13.44 17.07
CA ARG A 93 -8.69 12.00 17.33
C ARG A 93 -7.28 11.62 17.77
N PRO A 94 -6.84 12.02 18.98
CA PRO A 94 -5.48 11.79 19.45
C PRO A 94 -5.11 10.30 19.54
N ALA A 95 -6.10 9.42 19.66
CA ALA A 95 -5.91 7.97 19.66
C ALA A 95 -5.19 7.44 18.39
N VAL A 96 -5.16 8.18 17.28
CA VAL A 96 -4.36 7.79 16.09
C VAL A 96 -2.86 7.72 16.40
N LEU A 97 -2.39 8.45 17.42
CA LEU A 97 -0.99 8.45 17.83
C LEU A 97 -0.52 7.10 18.39
N TRP A 98 -1.43 6.20 18.80
CA TRP A 98 -1.07 4.84 19.18
C TRP A 98 -0.40 4.05 18.05
N PHE A 99 -0.68 4.41 16.78
CA PHE A 99 -0.03 3.80 15.63
C PHE A 99 1.32 4.45 15.28
N ALA A 100 1.63 5.63 15.82
CA ALA A 100 2.85 6.37 15.47
C ALA A 100 4.15 5.57 15.71
N PRO A 101 4.31 4.83 16.83
CA PRO A 101 5.49 3.99 17.03
C PRO A 101 5.63 2.90 15.95
N ALA A 102 4.52 2.25 15.56
CA ALA A 102 4.53 1.23 14.52
C ALA A 102 4.93 1.81 13.15
N TYR A 103 4.36 2.97 12.77
CA TYR A 103 4.75 3.69 11.57
C TYR A 103 6.22 4.14 11.60
N ALA A 104 6.72 4.58 12.76
CA ALA A 104 8.11 4.98 12.92
C ALA A 104 9.08 3.80 12.71
N VAL A 105 8.79 2.65 13.30
CA VAL A 105 9.60 1.42 13.11
C VAL A 105 9.58 0.98 11.65
N LEU A 106 8.41 0.91 11.01
CA LEU A 106 8.29 0.50 9.61
C LEU A 106 9.00 1.48 8.67
N LEU A 107 8.88 2.78 8.90
CA LEU A 107 9.59 3.80 8.15
C LEU A 107 11.11 3.71 8.36
N ALA A 108 11.57 3.41 9.57
CA ALA A 108 12.99 3.20 9.87
C ALA A 108 13.55 1.97 9.13
N VAL A 109 12.79 0.87 9.06
CA VAL A 109 13.14 -0.30 8.22
C VAL A 109 13.27 0.12 6.76
N ASN A 110 12.29 0.85 6.22
CA ASN A 110 12.34 1.35 4.85
C ASN A 110 13.57 2.27 4.61
N ALA A 111 13.86 3.16 5.55
CA ALA A 111 15.02 4.06 5.50
C ALA A 111 16.35 3.29 5.54
N TRP A 112 16.45 2.26 6.39
CA TRP A 112 17.63 1.40 6.48
C TRP A 112 17.90 0.66 5.17
N PHE A 113 16.87 0.10 4.54
CA PHE A 113 16.99 -0.53 3.24
C PHE A 113 17.31 0.48 2.13
N ALA A 114 16.74 1.68 2.17
CA ALA A 114 17.06 2.76 1.23
C ALA A 114 18.53 3.20 1.34
N TRP A 115 19.04 3.39 2.56
CA TRP A 115 20.43 3.75 2.83
C TRP A 115 21.40 2.67 2.32
N ARG A 116 21.09 1.39 2.56
CA ARG A 116 21.86 0.26 2.01
C ARG A 116 21.61 0.00 0.52
N ARG A 117 20.80 0.82 -0.16
CA ARG A 117 20.41 0.68 -1.57
C ARG A 117 19.79 -0.68 -1.91
N ARG A 118 19.13 -1.30 -0.94
CA ARG A 118 18.45 -2.61 -1.02
C ARG A 118 16.93 -2.49 -0.95
N GLU A 119 16.37 -1.43 -1.56
CA GLU A 119 14.91 -1.19 -1.64
C GLU A 119 14.13 -2.34 -2.29
N ARG A 120 14.81 -3.19 -3.07
CA ARG A 120 14.23 -4.36 -3.74
C ARG A 120 14.12 -5.60 -2.84
N ALA A 121 14.58 -5.51 -1.59
CA ALA A 121 14.48 -6.61 -0.65
C ALA A 121 13.01 -6.91 -0.34
N LEU A 122 12.66 -8.20 -0.30
CA LEU A 122 11.30 -8.63 0.01
C LEU A 122 10.83 -8.06 1.36
N LEU A 123 11.71 -8.03 2.37
CA LEU A 123 11.38 -7.48 3.69
C LEU A 123 11.01 -5.98 3.64
N ASN A 124 11.65 -5.20 2.75
CA ASN A 124 11.31 -3.80 2.53
C ASN A 124 9.92 -3.66 1.89
N ASP A 125 9.63 -4.48 0.87
CA ASP A 125 8.31 -4.52 0.24
C ASP A 125 7.23 -4.88 1.27
N LEU A 126 7.47 -5.90 2.10
CA LEU A 126 6.54 -6.32 3.16
C LEU A 126 6.35 -5.25 4.23
N ALA A 127 7.40 -4.56 4.66
CA ALA A 127 7.29 -3.46 5.63
C ALA A 127 6.40 -2.33 5.07
N SER A 128 6.57 -1.98 3.79
CA SER A 128 5.71 -1.00 3.11
C SER A 128 4.27 -1.47 2.98
N VAL A 129 4.04 -2.76 2.70
CA VAL A 129 2.69 -3.36 2.67
C VAL A 129 2.01 -3.28 4.03
N VAL A 130 2.69 -3.69 5.10
CA VAL A 130 2.16 -3.61 6.48
C VAL A 130 1.85 -2.15 6.84
N GLN A 131 2.76 -1.22 6.52
CA GLN A 131 2.58 0.21 6.75
C GLN A 131 1.33 0.76 6.03
N GLY A 132 1.08 0.30 4.80
CA GLY A 132 -0.13 0.66 4.06
C GLY A 132 -1.40 0.05 4.67
N CYS A 133 -1.35 -1.24 5.03
CA CYS A 133 -2.49 -1.97 5.58
C CYS A 133 -2.92 -1.44 6.96
N LEU A 134 -1.98 -0.94 7.78
CA LEU A 134 -2.28 -0.30 9.07
C LEU A 134 -3.24 0.89 8.94
N MET A 135 -3.43 1.44 7.73
CA MET A 135 -4.43 2.47 7.51
C MET A 135 -5.87 1.96 7.77
N VAL A 136 -6.14 0.66 7.62
CA VAL A 136 -7.46 0.06 7.90
C VAL A 136 -7.90 0.33 9.36
N PRO A 137 -7.16 -0.10 10.39
CA PRO A 137 -7.51 0.19 11.78
C PRO A 137 -7.35 1.67 12.15
N VAL A 138 -6.44 2.43 11.50
CA VAL A 138 -6.33 3.89 11.72
C VAL A 138 -7.63 4.59 11.33
N VAL A 139 -8.22 4.25 10.17
CA VAL A 139 -9.50 4.82 9.75
C VAL A 139 -10.63 4.46 10.71
N ALA A 140 -10.63 3.24 11.28
CA ALA A 140 -11.60 2.87 12.32
C ALA A 140 -11.50 3.76 13.57
N VAL A 141 -10.27 4.01 14.06
CA VAL A 141 -10.05 4.95 15.18
C VAL A 141 -10.47 6.38 14.80
N VAL A 142 -10.21 6.79 13.56
CA VAL A 142 -10.70 8.06 13.00
C VAL A 142 -12.21 8.07 12.74
N ALA A 143 -12.91 6.96 12.87
CA ALA A 143 -14.36 6.89 12.87
C ALA A 143 -14.94 6.72 14.29
N GLU A 144 -14.10 6.68 15.34
CA GLU A 144 -14.49 6.32 16.71
C GLU A 144 -15.13 4.93 16.82
N VAL A 145 -14.74 4.04 15.91
CA VAL A 145 -15.16 2.64 15.90
C VAL A 145 -14.01 1.77 16.40
N THR A 146 -14.31 0.80 17.26
CA THR A 146 -13.31 -0.19 17.70
C THR A 146 -12.75 -0.94 16.49
N PRO A 147 -11.42 -0.91 16.25
CA PRO A 147 -10.83 -1.56 15.09
C PRO A 147 -11.07 -3.07 15.09
N ARG A 148 -11.60 -3.57 13.97
CA ARG A 148 -11.63 -5.01 13.67
C ARG A 148 -10.36 -5.41 12.93
N TRP A 149 -9.77 -6.53 13.30
CA TRP A 149 -8.52 -7.00 12.70
C TRP A 149 -8.74 -7.85 11.44
N GLN A 150 -9.94 -8.38 11.25
CA GLN A 150 -10.29 -9.21 10.09
C GLN A 150 -10.15 -8.45 8.76
N PRO A 151 -10.70 -7.22 8.60
CA PRO A 151 -10.51 -6.46 7.35
C PRO A 151 -9.05 -6.09 7.10
N PHE A 152 -8.30 -5.76 8.16
CA PHE A 152 -6.85 -5.55 8.09
C PHE A 152 -6.14 -6.82 7.56
N ALA A 153 -6.47 -7.99 8.11
CA ALA A 153 -5.90 -9.26 7.69
C ALA A 153 -6.23 -9.59 6.23
N VAL A 154 -7.47 -9.39 5.77
CA VAL A 154 -7.86 -9.59 4.36
C VAL A 154 -7.02 -8.74 3.42
N VAL A 155 -6.89 -7.44 3.71
CA VAL A 155 -6.13 -6.50 2.87
C VAL A 155 -4.62 -6.82 2.92
N LEU A 156 -4.10 -7.18 4.09
CA LEU A 156 -2.69 -7.57 4.27
C LEU A 156 -2.35 -8.85 3.52
N LEU A 157 -3.22 -9.86 3.61
CA LEU A 157 -3.06 -11.13 2.91
C LEU A 157 -3.02 -10.91 1.39
N TYR A 158 -3.95 -10.09 0.88
CA TYR A 158 -4.01 -9.72 -0.52
C TYR A 158 -2.74 -9.01 -1.00
N PHE A 159 -2.33 -7.92 -0.36
CA PHE A 159 -1.19 -7.13 -0.86
C PHE A 159 0.13 -7.88 -0.81
N THR A 160 0.36 -8.64 0.26
CA THR A 160 1.55 -9.50 0.37
C THR A 160 1.55 -10.56 -0.74
N GLY A 161 0.40 -11.19 -1.01
CA GLY A 161 0.25 -12.16 -2.10
C GLY A 161 0.47 -11.52 -3.47
N THR A 162 -0.05 -10.32 -3.69
CA THR A 162 0.14 -9.55 -4.92
C THR A 162 1.59 -9.17 -5.16
N VAL A 163 2.39 -8.85 -4.12
CA VAL A 163 3.84 -8.64 -4.27
C VAL A 163 4.52 -9.88 -4.88
N LEU A 164 4.22 -11.08 -4.37
CA LEU A 164 4.78 -12.33 -4.89
C LEU A 164 4.26 -12.62 -6.30
N PHE A 165 2.95 -12.51 -6.51
CA PHE A 165 2.31 -12.76 -7.80
C PHE A 165 2.86 -11.85 -8.90
N VAL A 166 2.89 -10.54 -8.68
CA VAL A 166 3.38 -9.58 -9.68
C VAL A 166 4.87 -9.81 -9.99
N LYS A 167 5.67 -10.23 -9.00
CA LYS A 167 7.06 -10.66 -9.25
C LYS A 167 7.08 -11.82 -10.26
N THR A 168 6.23 -12.84 -10.10
CA THR A 168 6.15 -13.97 -11.06
C THR A 168 5.70 -13.58 -12.47
N MET A 169 4.95 -12.47 -12.61
CA MET A 169 4.45 -12.00 -13.91
C MET A 169 5.44 -11.12 -14.66
N ILE A 170 6.23 -10.30 -13.94
CA ILE A 170 7.03 -9.23 -14.54
C ILE A 170 8.53 -9.50 -14.42
N ARG A 171 9.07 -9.46 -13.21
CA ARG A 171 10.54 -9.40 -12.98
C ARG A 171 11.17 -10.78 -12.83
N GLU A 172 10.45 -11.70 -12.19
CA GLU A 172 10.89 -13.07 -11.87
C GLU A 172 10.16 -14.08 -12.76
N ARG A 173 9.87 -13.67 -14.00
CA ARG A 173 9.09 -14.47 -14.94
C ARG A 173 9.86 -15.73 -15.32
N GLY A 174 9.20 -16.88 -15.18
CA GLY A 174 9.81 -18.20 -15.40
C GLY A 174 10.54 -18.78 -14.19
N SER A 175 10.71 -18.02 -13.10
CA SER A 175 11.33 -18.54 -11.88
C SER A 175 10.41 -19.53 -11.16
N VAL A 176 10.83 -20.79 -11.11
CA VAL A 176 10.11 -21.88 -10.41
C VAL A 176 10.04 -21.59 -8.90
N ALA A 177 11.12 -21.04 -8.33
CA ALA A 177 11.18 -20.72 -6.91
C ALA A 177 10.14 -19.65 -6.52
N TYR A 178 10.07 -18.55 -7.28
CA TYR A 178 9.06 -17.51 -7.04
C TYR A 178 7.64 -17.99 -7.31
N ARG A 179 7.44 -18.87 -8.30
CA ARG A 179 6.12 -19.48 -8.56
C ARG A 179 5.65 -20.34 -7.39
N ARG A 180 6.53 -21.21 -6.86
CA ARG A 180 6.24 -22.02 -5.66
C ARG A 180 5.97 -21.15 -4.44
N ALA A 181 6.78 -20.12 -4.20
CA ALA A 181 6.58 -19.20 -3.09
C ALA A 181 5.24 -18.45 -3.20
N SER A 182 4.90 -17.95 -4.39
CA SER A 182 3.62 -17.28 -4.65
C SER A 182 2.44 -18.22 -4.38
N ILE A 183 2.44 -19.42 -4.96
CA ILE A 183 1.37 -20.40 -4.77
C ILE A 183 1.25 -20.83 -3.31
N GLY A 184 2.36 -21.18 -2.66
CA GLY A 184 2.38 -21.60 -1.25
C GLY A 184 1.84 -20.51 -0.33
N TYR A 185 2.20 -19.24 -0.58
CA TYR A 185 1.63 -18.11 0.13
C TYR A 185 0.12 -17.98 -0.09
N HIS A 186 -0.37 -18.08 -1.33
CA HIS A 186 -1.80 -17.96 -1.61
C HIS A 186 -2.62 -19.12 -1.03
N LEU A 187 -2.04 -20.33 -0.93
CA LEU A 187 -2.65 -21.45 -0.21
C LEU A 187 -2.78 -21.16 1.29
N ALA A 188 -1.72 -20.64 1.92
CA ALA A 188 -1.77 -20.23 3.33
C ALA A 188 -2.75 -19.08 3.55
N ALA A 189 -2.80 -18.11 2.63
CA ALA A 189 -3.74 -17.00 2.68
C ALA A 189 -5.20 -17.48 2.53
N LEU A 190 -5.45 -18.49 1.69
CA LEU A 190 -6.76 -19.14 1.60
C LEU A 190 -7.15 -19.81 2.92
N ALA A 191 -6.24 -20.58 3.53
CA ALA A 191 -6.49 -21.21 4.83
C ALA A 191 -6.71 -20.19 5.95
N ALA A 192 -6.04 -19.05 5.93
CA ALA A 192 -6.31 -17.97 6.88
C ALA A 192 -7.67 -17.30 6.61
N ALA A 193 -8.03 -17.12 5.34
CA ALA A 193 -9.27 -16.47 4.95
C ALA A 193 -10.53 -17.30 5.26
N THR A 194 -10.44 -18.63 5.31
CA THR A 194 -11.55 -19.48 5.79
C THR A 194 -11.89 -19.23 7.26
N LEU A 195 -10.92 -18.80 8.07
CA LEU A 195 -11.15 -18.41 9.46
C LEU A 195 -11.78 -17.02 9.59
N ILE A 196 -11.71 -16.20 8.54
CA ILE A 196 -12.28 -14.84 8.51
C ILE A 196 -13.73 -14.86 8.01
N GLY A 197 -14.06 -15.73 7.06
CA GLY A 197 -15.42 -15.87 6.57
C GLY A 197 -15.50 -16.46 5.16
N ALA A 198 -16.67 -17.00 4.81
CA ALA A 198 -16.89 -17.70 3.54
C ALA A 198 -16.56 -16.82 2.33
N PHE A 199 -16.96 -15.55 2.34
CA PHE A 199 -16.69 -14.66 1.22
C PHE A 199 -15.20 -14.30 1.09
N ALA A 200 -14.49 -14.10 2.20
CA ALA A 200 -13.04 -13.92 2.18
C ALA A 200 -12.32 -15.17 1.63
N ALA A 201 -12.78 -16.38 2.00
CA ALA A 201 -12.26 -17.62 1.46
C ALA A 201 -12.48 -17.75 -0.06
N VAL A 202 -13.67 -17.43 -0.56
CA VAL A 202 -13.96 -17.43 -2.01
C VAL A 202 -13.04 -16.47 -2.75
N VAL A 203 -12.86 -15.25 -2.25
CA VAL A 203 -11.97 -14.26 -2.87
C VAL A 203 -10.52 -14.74 -2.83
N SER A 204 -10.03 -15.27 -1.70
CA SER A 204 -8.69 -15.86 -1.61
C SER A 204 -8.51 -17.07 -2.55
N GLY A 205 -9.54 -17.88 -2.76
CA GLY A 205 -9.54 -18.98 -3.72
C GLY A 205 -9.39 -18.47 -5.16
N ALA A 206 -10.09 -17.40 -5.52
CA ALA A 206 -9.91 -16.74 -6.81
C ALA A 206 -8.49 -16.15 -6.97
N LEU A 207 -7.93 -15.56 -5.92
CA LEU A 207 -6.55 -15.04 -5.92
C LEU A 207 -5.53 -16.18 -6.07
N LEU A 208 -5.75 -17.34 -5.45
CA LEU A 208 -4.93 -18.53 -5.63
C LEU A 208 -5.02 -19.06 -7.07
N ALA A 209 -6.23 -19.17 -7.62
CA ALA A 209 -6.44 -19.59 -9.01
C ALA A 209 -5.69 -18.66 -9.97
N ARG A 210 -5.76 -17.33 -9.76
CA ARG A 210 -4.98 -16.35 -10.53
C ARG A 210 -3.48 -16.62 -10.43
N ALA A 211 -2.98 -16.92 -9.23
CA ALA A 211 -1.56 -17.11 -8.96
C ALA A 211 -1.04 -18.42 -9.54
N TRP A 212 -1.92 -19.39 -9.75
CA TRP A 212 -1.61 -20.66 -10.40
C TRP A 212 -1.63 -20.56 -11.92
N LEU A 213 -2.68 -19.94 -12.47
CA LEU A 213 -3.04 -20.00 -13.90
C LEU A 213 -2.36 -18.95 -14.77
N LEU A 214 -2.06 -17.77 -14.23
CA LEU A 214 -1.55 -16.64 -15.03
C LEU A 214 -0.02 -16.64 -15.23
N PRO A 215 0.83 -17.04 -14.26
CA PRO A 215 2.28 -17.02 -14.48
C PRO A 215 2.71 -17.86 -15.67
N GLY A 216 3.55 -17.28 -16.52
CA GLY A 216 4.00 -17.87 -17.80
C GLY A 216 3.24 -17.36 -19.02
N ARG A 217 1.99 -16.91 -18.87
CA ARG A 217 1.21 -16.35 -19.99
C ARG A 217 1.80 -15.02 -20.49
N PRO A 218 1.75 -14.73 -21.81
CA PRO A 218 2.27 -13.49 -22.39
C PRO A 218 1.34 -12.30 -22.10
N MET A 219 1.29 -11.89 -20.84
CA MET A 219 0.50 -10.74 -20.38
C MET A 219 1.39 -9.50 -20.24
N THR A 220 0.88 -8.38 -20.71
CA THR A 220 1.49 -7.06 -20.50
C THR A 220 1.28 -6.57 -19.06
N PRO A 221 2.14 -5.69 -18.53
CA PRO A 221 1.93 -5.09 -17.21
C PRO A 221 0.57 -4.39 -17.06
N LYS A 222 0.04 -3.83 -18.16
CA LYS A 222 -1.30 -3.22 -18.17
C LYS A 222 -2.41 -4.25 -17.96
N GLN A 223 -2.34 -5.40 -18.63
CA GLN A 223 -3.32 -6.48 -18.45
C GLN A 223 -3.26 -7.05 -17.02
N VAL A 224 -2.05 -7.26 -16.49
CA VAL A 224 -1.88 -7.67 -15.08
C VAL A 224 -2.50 -6.63 -14.15
N GLY A 225 -2.25 -5.34 -14.38
CA GLY A 225 -2.87 -4.26 -13.60
C GLY A 225 -4.40 -4.25 -13.65
N LEU A 226 -5.03 -4.54 -14.79
CA LEU A 226 -6.50 -4.65 -14.90
C LEU A 226 -7.05 -5.82 -14.08
N VAL A 227 -6.37 -6.97 -14.09
CA VAL A 227 -6.73 -8.11 -13.23
C VAL A 227 -6.62 -7.72 -11.76
N GLU A 228 -5.56 -7.01 -11.37
CA GLU A 228 -5.39 -6.53 -10.00
C GLU A 228 -6.44 -5.50 -9.59
N ILE A 229 -6.95 -4.68 -10.51
CA ILE A 229 -8.06 -3.76 -10.22
C ILE A 229 -9.33 -4.56 -9.89
N GLY A 230 -9.68 -5.57 -10.70
CA GLY A 230 -10.81 -6.44 -10.42
C GLY A 230 -10.65 -7.19 -9.08
N ALA A 231 -9.46 -7.73 -8.83
CA ALA A 231 -9.12 -8.37 -7.56
C ALA A 231 -9.26 -7.41 -6.37
N SER A 232 -8.81 -6.15 -6.54
CA SER A 232 -8.91 -5.11 -5.50
C SER A 232 -10.34 -4.81 -5.12
N VAL A 233 -11.27 -4.78 -6.08
CA VAL A 233 -12.71 -4.58 -5.82
C VAL A 233 -13.29 -5.74 -5.02
N LEU A 234 -12.97 -6.98 -5.40
CA LEU A 234 -13.41 -8.18 -4.66
C LEU A 234 -12.85 -8.20 -3.22
N VAL A 235 -11.59 -7.79 -3.05
CA VAL A 235 -10.94 -7.70 -1.74
C VAL A 235 -11.57 -6.60 -0.88
N LEU A 236 -11.95 -5.46 -1.45
CA LEU A 236 -12.69 -4.42 -0.73
C LEU A 236 -14.04 -4.95 -0.23
N ALA A 237 -14.77 -5.68 -1.07
CA ALA A 237 -16.02 -6.31 -0.67
C ALA A 237 -15.79 -7.37 0.42
N ALA A 238 -14.73 -8.18 0.31
CA ALA A 238 -14.37 -9.17 1.33
C ALA A 238 -13.99 -8.53 2.67
N ALA A 239 -13.26 -7.42 2.65
CA ALA A 239 -12.91 -6.67 3.85
C ALA A 239 -14.15 -6.06 4.51
N ALA A 240 -15.10 -5.51 3.73
CA ALA A 240 -16.35 -4.95 4.23
C ALA A 240 -17.26 -6.02 4.88
N LEU A 241 -17.25 -7.23 4.31
CA LEU A 241 -18.04 -8.37 4.79
C LEU A 241 -17.28 -9.26 5.78
N ALA A 242 -16.09 -8.87 6.24
CA ALA A 242 -15.36 -9.63 7.26
C ALA A 242 -15.97 -9.38 8.65
N HIS A 243 -16.63 -10.40 9.20
CA HIS A 243 -17.21 -10.41 10.54
C HIS A 243 -16.71 -11.63 11.31
#